data_AF-A0A7W7MR30-F1
#
_entry.id   AF-A0A7W7MR30-F1
#
_cell.length_a   1.000
_cell.length_b   1.000
_cell.length_c   1.000
_cell.angle_alpha   90.00
_cell.angle_beta   90.00
_cell.angle_gamma   90.00
#
_symmetry.space_group_name_H-M   'P 1'
#
loop_
_entity.id
_entity.type
_entity.pdbx_description
1 polymer ?
#
loop_
_entity_poly.entity_id
_entity_poly.type
_entity_poly.pdbx_seq_one_letter_code
_entity_poly.pdbx_strand_id
1 'polypeptide(L)'
;MFVDKPARRRIIAVGAAGLLAAPALGGAAAAAEEPQTVPVYAVVQEGLTAGQGAELAKAFGVPNALQGNGYFAYVDAAAYGRVPLTAAGRATKDESGRAVQAQAIDRAALEKISPVADEEALRRGGQLIELAGLSPDLKARPQVTHTELTLTDAENGRPQVHPLDTVVSYQLDLAGLPVSGQGAKLRLTVGPDGTVTQLAHALRAVERRGEVKVIGEQAALDACAKLYGQDVKQEAPTLGYQFPELSATDADGKGKVSTIAPQYTCNPVGGAGAQAHRLVPAVEGAAPGGKLGATRAGDTVTASVSVEGGTAPYTYRWSSSTTVLPTDGSDGESISYKRSPRGREDDGAERLSVEVTDADGIAATAHVDLPGDGDATAEFQPGGGGFGALAIGPNDVGIEQTIDEWQCAQDSGNGFRSVMASHGVGTQFDWRGASAWEKDFKDPSLGGIDSSYVDDVDATWYTGHGWPGGFTFKGNNSDTQITPSDARWGNRDLEWLQLESCQVLRDTNGHHDYFGRWRQAFAGLHIMNGFDTNAYCVGGGTGATFASYLFPKKFLWWELRPAYRVQNAWAAMAIDREPSGVKYRSTGLVRPDGTTNIGDFFWGQGPTGPDIPLTPNTGQWSISGTV
;
A
#
# COMPACT_ATOMS: atom_id res chain seq x y z
N MET A 1 19.95 -11.28 -60.08
CA MET A 1 20.76 -12.51 -59.99
C MET A 1 20.27 -13.25 -58.75
N PHE A 2 19.62 -14.43 -58.77
CA PHE A 2 19.63 -15.56 -59.74
C PHE A 2 21.06 -16.07 -60.01
N VAL A 3 21.43 -17.36 -59.87
CA VAL A 3 20.72 -18.67 -59.83
C VAL A 3 21.34 -19.54 -58.70
N ASP A 4 20.72 -20.39 -57.85
CA ASP A 4 19.51 -21.27 -57.82
C ASP A 4 19.78 -22.79 -58.03
N LYS A 5 19.12 -23.66 -57.22
CA LYS A 5 19.08 -25.16 -57.25
C LYS A 5 20.38 -25.93 -56.84
N PRO A 6 20.31 -27.26 -56.55
CA PRO A 6 19.22 -28.25 -56.74
C PRO A 6 18.79 -29.06 -55.47
N ALA A 7 17.49 -29.41 -55.29
CA ALA A 7 16.90 -30.76 -55.53
C ALA A 7 16.93 -31.78 -54.34
N ARG A 8 15.98 -32.71 -54.13
CA ARG A 8 14.68 -33.03 -54.81
C ARG A 8 13.81 -34.03 -54.00
N ARG A 9 12.47 -33.80 -54.00
CA ARG A 9 11.36 -34.80 -54.09
C ARG A 9 11.19 -35.82 -52.91
N ARG A 10 10.04 -36.49 -52.74
CA ARG A 10 8.78 -36.58 -53.53
C ARG A 10 7.55 -36.24 -52.68
N ILE A 11 6.50 -35.72 -53.31
CA ILE A 11 5.09 -35.87 -52.89
C ILE A 11 4.40 -36.68 -53.99
N ILE A 12 3.51 -37.60 -53.60
CA ILE A 12 2.47 -38.16 -54.47
C ILE A 12 1.17 -38.04 -53.68
N ALA A 13 0.20 -37.31 -54.23
CA ALA A 13 -1.17 -37.29 -53.74
C ALA A 13 -2.07 -37.98 -54.77
N VAL A 14 -2.88 -38.93 -54.32
CA VAL A 14 -3.98 -39.52 -55.09
C VAL A 14 -5.22 -39.36 -54.22
N GLY A 15 -6.19 -38.58 -54.70
CA GLY A 15 -7.43 -38.36 -53.99
C GLY A 15 -8.40 -39.54 -54.16
N ALA A 16 -9.07 -39.90 -53.08
CA ALA A 16 -10.26 -40.76 -53.10
C ALA A 16 -11.27 -40.18 -52.11
N ALA A 17 -12.52 -39.98 -52.54
CA ALA A 17 -13.61 -39.62 -51.64
C ALA A 17 -14.14 -40.88 -50.95
N GLY A 18 -14.44 -40.78 -49.66
CA GLY A 18 -15.01 -41.87 -48.87
C GLY A 18 -15.79 -41.31 -47.68
N LEU A 19 -16.99 -41.85 -47.44
CA LEU A 19 -17.88 -41.40 -46.36
C LEU A 19 -17.53 -42.08 -45.02
N LEU A 20 -17.69 -41.31 -43.95
CA LEU A 20 -18.21 -41.70 -42.64
C LEU A 20 -17.88 -43.11 -42.11
N ALA A 21 -16.95 -43.16 -41.14
CA ALA A 21 -17.03 -44.09 -40.02
C ALA A 21 -16.53 -43.37 -38.75
N ALA A 22 -17.37 -43.28 -37.72
CA ALA A 22 -17.02 -42.64 -36.45
C ALA A 22 -16.64 -43.71 -35.40
N PRO A 23 -15.42 -43.68 -34.84
CA PRO A 23 -15.12 -44.39 -33.60
C PRO A 23 -15.67 -43.62 -32.40
N ALA A 24 -16.00 -44.32 -31.31
CA ALA A 24 -16.70 -43.75 -30.17
C ALA A 24 -15.84 -42.78 -29.34
N LEU A 25 -16.50 -41.83 -28.69
CA LEU A 25 -15.93 -41.01 -27.61
C LEU A 25 -15.64 -41.88 -26.39
N GLY A 26 -14.44 -42.48 -26.37
CA GLY A 26 -13.85 -43.04 -25.15
C GLY A 26 -13.48 -41.91 -24.21
N GLY A 27 -14.43 -41.48 -23.37
CA GLY A 27 -14.20 -40.44 -22.38
C GLY A 27 -13.12 -40.87 -21.38
N ALA A 28 -11.94 -40.27 -21.49
CA ALA A 28 -10.95 -40.33 -20.42
C ALA A 28 -11.56 -39.59 -19.22
N ALA A 29 -11.97 -40.34 -18.19
CA ALA A 29 -12.31 -39.73 -16.91
C ALA A 29 -11.06 -38.98 -16.41
N ALA A 30 -11.20 -37.68 -16.14
CA ALA A 30 -10.15 -36.93 -15.48
C ALA A 30 -9.82 -37.65 -14.17
N ALA A 31 -8.55 -37.96 -13.95
CA ALA A 31 -8.11 -38.49 -12.66
C ALA A 31 -8.41 -37.41 -11.62
N ALA A 32 -9.26 -37.73 -10.64
CA ALA A 32 -9.51 -36.82 -9.54
C ALA A 32 -8.21 -36.61 -8.78
N GLU A 33 -7.75 -35.36 -8.74
CA GLU A 33 -6.54 -34.95 -8.05
C GLU A 33 -6.70 -35.27 -6.54
N GLU A 34 -5.69 -35.92 -5.94
CA GLU A 34 -5.79 -36.25 -4.52
C GLU A 34 -5.85 -34.95 -3.69
N PRO A 35 -6.72 -34.86 -2.67
CA PRO A 35 -6.89 -33.61 -1.93
C PRO A 35 -5.60 -33.20 -1.24
N GLN A 36 -5.00 -32.10 -1.68
CA GLN A 36 -3.82 -31.52 -1.04
C GLN A 36 -4.13 -31.24 0.43
N THR A 37 -3.32 -31.77 1.33
CA THR A 37 -3.34 -31.38 2.75
C THR A 37 -2.19 -30.42 3.05
N VAL A 38 -2.47 -29.47 3.93
CA VAL A 38 -1.55 -28.39 4.31
C VAL A 38 -1.59 -28.25 5.84
N PRO A 39 -0.45 -27.98 6.51
CA PRO A 39 -0.45 -27.80 7.95
C PRO A 39 -1.32 -26.63 8.42
N VAL A 40 -1.92 -26.77 9.59
CA VAL A 40 -2.50 -25.64 10.35
C VAL A 40 -1.71 -25.47 11.63
N TYR A 41 -1.48 -24.22 12.01
CA TYR A 41 -0.66 -23.84 13.15
C TYR A 41 -1.51 -23.23 14.27
N ALA A 42 -1.20 -23.56 15.51
CA ALA A 42 -1.63 -22.79 16.67
C ALA A 42 -0.67 -21.61 16.86
N VAL A 43 -1.18 -20.44 17.25
CA VAL A 43 -0.35 -19.37 17.80
C VAL A 43 -0.06 -19.70 19.26
N VAL A 44 1.21 -19.75 19.64
CA VAL A 44 1.65 -20.00 21.02
C VAL A 44 2.24 -18.75 21.68
N GLN A 45 2.62 -17.74 20.89
CA GLN A 45 2.92 -16.38 21.37
C GLN A 45 2.56 -15.36 20.28
N GLU A 46 1.76 -14.35 20.59
CA GLU A 46 1.44 -13.24 19.70
C GLU A 46 2.30 -12.01 20.01
N GLY A 47 3.20 -11.65 19.09
CA GLY A 47 4.15 -10.55 19.26
C GLY A 47 5.27 -10.84 20.27
N LEU A 48 6.09 -9.84 20.57
CA LEU A 48 7.12 -9.94 21.61
C LEU A 48 6.58 -9.57 22.99
N THR A 49 7.01 -10.31 24.02
CA THR A 49 6.82 -9.91 25.42
C THR A 49 7.68 -8.70 25.78
N ALA A 50 7.29 -7.98 26.84
CA ALA A 50 8.06 -6.87 27.41
C ALA A 50 9.53 -7.23 27.73
N GLY A 51 9.79 -8.48 28.12
CA GLY A 51 11.14 -9.01 28.33
C GLY A 51 11.93 -9.12 27.02
N GLN A 52 11.35 -9.79 26.01
CA GLN A 52 11.98 -9.97 24.69
C GLN A 52 12.21 -8.63 23.99
N GLY A 53 11.26 -7.68 24.05
CA GLY A 53 11.44 -6.35 23.47
C GLY A 53 12.54 -5.53 24.17
N ALA A 54 12.66 -5.65 25.50
CA ALA A 54 13.77 -5.03 26.24
C ALA A 54 15.13 -5.67 25.93
N GLU A 55 15.18 -6.99 25.73
CA GLU A 55 16.38 -7.71 25.28
C GLU A 55 16.77 -7.33 23.85
N LEU A 56 15.81 -7.27 22.93
CA LEU A 56 16.00 -6.85 21.54
C LEU A 56 16.53 -5.41 21.47
N ALA A 57 15.92 -4.48 22.21
CA ALA A 57 16.36 -3.09 22.31
C ALA A 57 17.82 -3.00 22.80
N LYS A 58 18.14 -3.72 23.87
CA LYS A 58 19.50 -3.79 24.45
C LYS A 58 20.51 -4.41 23.48
N ALA A 59 20.12 -5.45 22.73
CA ALA A 59 20.99 -6.18 21.81
C ALA A 59 21.43 -5.34 20.61
N PHE A 60 20.54 -4.48 20.11
CA PHE A 60 20.80 -3.57 18.99
C PHE A 60 21.19 -2.14 19.41
N GLY A 61 21.21 -1.84 20.71
CA GLY A 61 21.61 -0.53 21.26
C GLY A 61 20.58 0.58 21.06
N VAL A 62 19.31 0.23 20.82
CA VAL A 62 18.22 1.16 20.49
C VAL A 62 17.30 1.41 21.70
N PRO A 63 16.55 2.53 21.74
CA PRO A 63 15.43 2.69 22.67
C PRO A 63 14.42 1.54 22.58
N ASN A 64 13.78 1.18 23.70
CA ASN A 64 12.74 0.15 23.69
C ASN A 64 11.46 0.69 23.03
N ALA A 65 11.30 0.41 21.75
CA ALA A 65 10.16 0.80 20.93
C ALA A 65 9.12 -0.31 20.77
N LEU A 66 8.99 -1.16 21.79
CA LEU A 66 7.92 -2.17 21.86
C LEU A 66 6.57 -1.50 22.06
N GLN A 67 5.61 -1.82 21.18
CA GLN A 67 4.24 -1.36 21.25
C GLN A 67 3.38 -2.28 22.15
N GLY A 68 2.20 -1.80 22.56
CA GLY A 68 1.28 -2.57 23.41
C GLY A 68 0.92 -3.94 22.82
N ASN A 69 0.76 -4.03 21.51
CA ASN A 69 0.47 -5.30 20.83
C ASN A 69 1.70 -6.21 20.60
N GLY A 70 2.85 -5.91 21.20
CA GLY A 70 4.07 -6.69 21.04
C GLY A 70 4.80 -6.48 19.71
N TYR A 71 4.35 -5.56 18.84
CA TYR A 71 5.15 -5.13 17.68
C TYR A 71 6.34 -4.30 18.16
N PHE A 72 7.58 -4.69 17.84
CA PHE A 72 8.74 -3.81 18.04
C PHE A 72 8.95 -2.97 16.78
N ALA A 73 8.86 -1.64 16.90
CA ALA A 73 8.90 -0.71 15.78
C ALA A 73 9.76 0.53 16.09
N TYR A 74 11.07 0.41 15.87
CA TYR A 74 12.02 1.51 16.03
C TYR A 74 12.47 2.07 14.69
N VAL A 75 12.46 3.40 14.57
CA VAL A 75 13.10 4.17 13.50
C VAL A 75 13.68 5.46 14.11
N ASP A 76 14.97 5.70 13.87
CA ASP A 76 15.63 6.96 14.23
C ASP A 76 15.26 8.06 13.23
N ALA A 77 14.46 9.03 13.66
CA ALA A 77 13.97 10.12 12.82
C ALA A 77 15.07 11.00 12.22
N ALA A 78 16.25 11.08 12.85
CA ALA A 78 17.34 11.95 12.47
C ALA A 78 18.39 11.25 11.61
N ALA A 79 18.57 9.93 11.80
CA ALA A 79 19.59 9.12 11.11
C ALA A 79 19.04 8.20 10.00
N TYR A 80 17.78 7.76 10.06
CA TYR A 80 17.17 6.93 9.02
C TYR A 80 17.03 7.68 7.68
N GLY A 81 17.47 7.07 6.58
CA GLY A 81 17.41 7.67 5.23
C GLY A 81 18.09 9.05 5.11
N ARG A 82 19.04 9.35 6.01
CA ARG A 82 19.50 10.74 6.23
C ARG A 82 20.34 11.29 5.09
N VAL A 83 19.71 12.09 4.23
CA VAL A 83 20.41 13.01 3.32
C VAL A 83 21.02 14.18 4.11
N PRO A 84 22.31 14.51 3.94
CA PRO A 84 22.92 15.71 4.53
C PRO A 84 22.41 17.00 3.88
N LEU A 85 21.91 17.95 4.69
CA LEU A 85 21.32 19.21 4.23
C LEU A 85 21.95 20.42 4.94
N THR A 86 22.05 21.53 4.21
CA THR A 86 22.41 22.87 4.72
C THR A 86 21.30 23.87 4.41
N ALA A 87 21.23 24.97 5.17
CA ALA A 87 20.29 26.05 4.88
C ALA A 87 20.71 26.81 3.61
N ALA A 88 19.75 27.09 2.74
CA ALA A 88 19.94 27.84 1.50
C ALA A 88 19.17 29.18 1.55
N GLY A 89 19.63 30.18 0.78
CA GLY A 89 18.93 31.45 0.60
C GLY A 89 18.62 32.21 1.90
N ARG A 90 17.38 32.71 2.01
CA ARG A 90 16.77 33.32 3.20
C ARG A 90 15.39 32.72 3.38
N ALA A 91 14.84 32.78 4.59
CA ALA A 91 13.44 32.45 4.81
C ALA A 91 12.52 33.40 4.02
N THR A 92 11.52 32.85 3.36
CA THR A 92 10.52 33.57 2.55
C THR A 92 9.11 33.19 3.02
N LYS A 93 8.10 33.51 2.22
CA LYS A 93 6.74 32.99 2.33
C LYS A 93 6.40 32.24 1.05
N ASP A 94 5.44 31.35 1.16
CA ASP A 94 4.72 30.69 0.08
C ASP A 94 3.49 31.55 -0.36
N GLU A 95 2.64 30.99 -1.23
CA GLU A 95 1.36 31.55 -1.69
C GLU A 95 0.36 31.89 -0.56
N SER A 96 0.18 30.98 0.39
CA SER A 96 -0.73 31.10 1.53
C SER A 96 -0.18 31.98 2.65
N GLY A 97 1.09 32.39 2.54
CA GLY A 97 1.76 33.29 3.46
C GLY A 97 2.30 32.61 4.72
N ARG A 98 2.46 31.29 4.75
CA ARG A 98 3.19 30.52 5.77
C ARG A 98 4.70 30.83 5.63
N ALA A 99 5.55 30.32 6.52
CA ALA A 99 6.97 30.69 6.57
C ALA A 99 7.86 29.51 6.14
N VAL A 100 8.57 29.68 5.01
CA VAL A 100 9.36 28.61 4.38
C VAL A 100 10.87 28.82 4.55
N GLN A 101 11.62 27.72 4.59
CA GLN A 101 13.07 27.66 4.76
C GLN A 101 13.68 26.81 3.64
N ALA A 102 14.32 27.46 2.68
CA ALA A 102 15.09 26.78 1.65
C ALA A 102 16.26 25.96 2.26
N GLN A 103 16.44 24.73 1.77
CA GLN A 103 17.54 23.83 2.13
C GLN A 103 18.21 23.29 0.87
N ALA A 104 19.50 22.97 0.94
CA ALA A 104 20.28 22.40 -0.17
C ALA A 104 21.06 21.16 0.30
N ILE A 105 21.34 20.23 -0.63
CA ILE A 105 22.11 19.02 -0.32
C ILE A 105 23.59 19.38 -0.11
N ASP A 106 24.12 19.03 1.06
CA ASP A 106 25.56 19.09 1.32
C ASP A 106 26.24 17.93 0.59
N ARG A 107 26.57 18.16 -0.68
CA ARG A 107 27.30 17.21 -1.53
C ARG A 107 28.62 16.78 -0.89
N ALA A 108 29.32 17.67 -0.22
CA ALA A 108 30.59 17.36 0.43
C ALA A 108 30.42 16.51 1.69
N ALA A 109 29.25 16.48 2.33
CA ALA A 109 28.91 15.50 3.37
C ALA A 109 28.35 14.19 2.77
N LEU A 110 27.55 14.27 1.71
CA LEU A 110 27.01 13.11 0.98
C LEU A 110 28.12 12.22 0.40
N GLU A 111 29.14 12.80 -0.22
CA GLU A 111 30.34 12.11 -0.74
C GLU A 111 31.18 11.41 0.34
N LYS A 112 30.92 11.67 1.63
CA LYS A 112 31.58 11.01 2.77
C LYS A 112 30.74 9.89 3.39
N ILE A 113 29.51 9.65 2.90
CA ILE A 113 28.70 8.53 3.35
C ILE A 113 29.27 7.24 2.76
N SER A 114 29.59 6.29 3.64
CA SER A 114 29.94 4.91 3.30
C SER A 114 29.03 4.00 4.11
N PRO A 115 28.07 3.30 3.50
CA PRO A 115 27.26 2.31 4.20
C PRO A 115 28.11 1.20 4.84
N VAL A 116 27.51 0.47 5.78
CA VAL A 116 28.15 -0.68 6.44
C VAL A 116 28.18 -1.87 5.49
N ALA A 117 29.32 -2.54 5.37
CA ALA A 117 29.47 -3.67 4.45
C ALA A 117 28.43 -4.78 4.72
N ASP A 118 27.88 -5.33 3.65
CA ASP A 118 26.81 -6.34 3.62
C ASP A 118 27.05 -7.51 4.59
N GLU A 119 28.30 -7.98 4.71
CA GLU A 119 28.68 -9.08 5.60
C GLU A 119 28.47 -8.74 7.10
N GLU A 120 28.76 -7.51 7.51
CA GLU A 120 28.54 -7.01 8.88
C GLU A 120 27.05 -6.72 9.14
N ALA A 121 26.33 -6.22 8.13
CA ALA A 121 24.88 -6.07 8.19
C ALA A 121 24.19 -7.45 8.33
N LEU A 122 24.57 -8.44 7.51
CA LEU A 122 24.08 -9.82 7.60
C LEU A 122 24.43 -10.49 8.92
N ARG A 123 25.62 -10.25 9.48
CA ARG A 123 26.00 -10.77 10.81
C ARG A 123 25.06 -10.24 11.91
N ARG A 124 24.68 -8.96 11.85
CA ARG A 124 23.67 -8.37 12.76
C ARG A 124 22.25 -8.86 12.45
N GLY A 125 21.96 -9.15 11.17
CA GLY A 125 20.75 -9.83 10.75
C GLY A 125 20.61 -11.22 11.39
N GLY A 126 21.68 -12.02 11.39
CA GLY A 126 21.72 -13.32 12.08
C GLY A 126 21.35 -13.21 13.56
N GLN A 127 21.87 -12.19 14.25
CA GLN A 127 21.50 -11.90 15.64
C GLN A 127 20.02 -11.53 15.81
N LEU A 128 19.38 -10.89 14.81
CA LEU A 128 17.93 -10.66 14.82
C LEU A 128 17.15 -11.97 14.66
N ILE A 129 17.62 -12.90 13.82
CA ILE A 129 17.01 -14.23 13.67
C ILE A 129 17.14 -15.07 14.94
N GLU A 130 18.30 -15.03 15.61
CA GLU A 130 18.53 -15.69 16.90
C GLU A 130 17.58 -15.16 17.99
N LEU A 131 17.42 -13.84 18.09
CA LEU A 131 16.53 -13.18 19.05
C LEU A 131 15.04 -13.31 18.71
N ALA A 132 14.69 -13.45 17.43
CA ALA A 132 13.32 -13.67 16.97
C ALA A 132 12.80 -15.09 17.33
N GLY A 133 13.69 -16.05 17.60
CA GLY A 133 13.32 -17.39 18.04
C GLY A 133 12.40 -18.12 17.07
N LEU A 134 12.72 -18.08 15.76
CA LEU A 134 11.84 -18.58 14.69
C LEU A 134 11.28 -19.98 14.98
N SER A 135 9.97 -20.12 14.77
CA SER A 135 9.26 -21.39 14.95
C SER A 135 9.79 -22.50 14.03
N PRO A 136 9.71 -23.79 14.41
CA PRO A 136 10.43 -24.88 13.74
C PRO A 136 10.19 -24.99 12.23
N ASP A 137 8.98 -24.71 11.76
CA ASP A 137 8.61 -24.78 10.33
C ASP A 137 8.72 -23.43 9.60
N LEU A 138 8.96 -22.33 10.33
CA LEU A 138 9.17 -20.99 9.78
C LEU A 138 10.64 -20.83 9.36
N LYS A 139 10.87 -20.24 8.20
CA LYS A 139 12.20 -19.97 7.63
C LYS A 139 12.26 -18.50 7.24
N ALA A 140 13.41 -17.88 7.48
CA ALA A 140 13.70 -16.52 7.06
C ALA A 140 14.92 -16.52 6.15
N ARG A 141 14.77 -15.97 4.94
CA ARG A 141 15.82 -15.87 3.92
C ARG A 141 16.24 -14.39 3.81
N PRO A 142 17.44 -14.00 4.29
CA PRO A 142 17.85 -12.60 4.32
C PRO A 142 18.06 -12.05 2.91
N GLN A 143 17.76 -10.76 2.75
CA GLN A 143 18.13 -9.96 1.59
C GLN A 143 18.81 -8.67 2.05
N VAL A 144 19.94 -8.32 1.43
CA VAL A 144 20.64 -7.06 1.68
C VAL A 144 20.23 -6.04 0.62
N THR A 145 19.88 -4.84 1.05
CA THR A 145 19.56 -3.70 0.17
C THR A 145 20.05 -2.39 0.83
N HIS A 146 19.79 -1.25 0.18
CA HIS A 146 20.15 0.08 0.70
C HIS A 146 18.97 1.04 0.52
N THR A 147 18.87 2.06 1.37
CA THR A 147 18.18 3.30 0.99
C THR A 147 19.11 4.08 0.05
N GLU A 148 18.65 4.40 -1.15
CA GLU A 148 19.43 5.04 -2.20
C GLU A 148 18.90 6.43 -2.52
N LEU A 149 19.79 7.44 -2.47
CA LEU A 149 19.54 8.77 -3.02
C LEU A 149 20.08 8.84 -4.45
N THR A 150 19.19 9.09 -5.40
CA THR A 150 19.54 9.34 -6.81
C THR A 150 19.43 10.83 -7.11
N LEU A 151 20.50 11.43 -7.66
CA LEU A 151 20.54 12.84 -8.09
C LEU A 151 20.79 12.95 -9.59
N THR A 152 20.10 13.83 -10.29
CA THR A 152 20.50 14.29 -11.64
C THR A 152 21.11 15.67 -11.57
N ASP A 153 22.14 15.91 -12.39
CA ASP A 153 22.65 17.26 -12.63
C ASP A 153 21.81 18.00 -13.68
N ALA A 154 21.95 19.31 -13.71
CA ALA A 154 21.19 20.20 -14.60
C ALA A 154 21.73 20.26 -16.05
N GLU A 155 22.92 19.71 -16.31
CA GLU A 155 23.67 19.95 -17.55
C GLU A 155 23.94 18.67 -18.37
N ASN A 156 24.04 17.50 -17.72
CA ASN A 156 24.45 16.24 -18.36
C ASN A 156 23.38 15.14 -18.26
N GLY A 157 22.41 15.28 -17.34
CA GLY A 157 21.21 14.42 -17.24
C GLY A 157 21.49 12.98 -16.82
N ARG A 158 22.66 12.69 -16.23
CA ARG A 158 23.00 11.34 -15.75
C ARG A 158 22.65 11.17 -14.26
N PRO A 159 21.82 10.18 -13.91
CA PRO A 159 21.57 9.83 -12.51
C PRO A 159 22.86 9.37 -11.80
N GLN A 160 23.14 9.94 -10.64
CA GLN A 160 24.19 9.54 -9.69
C GLN A 160 23.49 8.91 -8.48
N VAL A 161 23.82 7.65 -8.16
CA VAL A 161 23.21 6.89 -7.06
C VAL A 161 24.16 6.88 -5.86
N HIS A 162 23.63 7.24 -4.69
CA HIS A 162 24.34 7.32 -3.42
C HIS A 162 23.59 6.45 -2.39
N PRO A 163 24.07 5.23 -2.07
CA PRO A 163 23.49 4.44 -0.98
C PRO A 163 23.81 5.11 0.36
N LEU A 164 22.78 5.23 1.21
CA LEU A 164 22.82 6.01 2.46
C LEU A 164 23.05 5.14 3.69
N ASP A 165 22.50 3.93 3.69
CA ASP A 165 22.49 2.97 4.79
C ASP A 165 22.53 1.52 4.26
N THR A 166 22.48 0.52 5.14
CA THR A 166 22.44 -0.90 4.75
C THR A 166 21.32 -1.62 5.48
N VAL A 167 20.44 -2.23 4.69
CA VAL A 167 19.20 -2.85 5.10
C VAL A 167 19.36 -4.37 5.04
N VAL A 168 18.84 -5.07 6.04
CA VAL A 168 18.56 -6.52 5.98
C VAL A 168 17.07 -6.74 6.20
N SER A 169 16.37 -7.19 5.15
CA SER A 169 14.99 -7.68 5.20
C SER A 169 14.95 -9.20 5.01
N TYR A 170 13.78 -9.83 5.13
CA TYR A 170 13.62 -11.27 5.07
C TYR A 170 12.39 -11.70 4.25
N GLN A 171 12.61 -12.60 3.30
CA GLN A 171 11.53 -13.43 2.78
C GLN A 171 11.22 -14.53 3.79
N LEU A 172 9.93 -14.77 4.04
CA LEU A 172 9.46 -15.71 5.05
C LEU A 172 8.67 -16.87 4.42
N ASP A 173 8.97 -18.10 4.85
CA ASP A 173 8.29 -19.32 4.40
C ASP A 173 7.88 -20.15 5.61
N LEU A 174 6.63 -20.62 5.66
CA LEU A 174 6.11 -21.53 6.69
C LEU A 174 5.68 -22.83 6.01
N ALA A 175 6.18 -23.97 6.49
CA ALA A 175 6.02 -25.28 5.84
C ALA A 175 6.50 -25.35 4.36
N GLY A 176 7.28 -24.37 3.90
CA GLY A 176 7.68 -24.22 2.49
C GLY A 176 6.69 -23.47 1.60
N LEU A 177 5.63 -22.91 2.18
CA LEU A 177 4.71 -21.96 1.53
C LEU A 177 5.06 -20.52 1.95
N PRO A 178 4.87 -19.50 1.08
CA PRO A 178 5.17 -18.12 1.40
C PRO A 178 4.31 -17.59 2.55
N VAL A 179 4.89 -16.72 3.39
CA VAL A 179 4.19 -15.99 4.45
C VAL A 179 4.08 -14.51 4.10
N SER A 180 2.90 -13.95 4.25
CA SER A 180 2.60 -12.52 4.01
C SER A 180 1.80 -11.92 5.18
N GLY A 181 1.53 -10.60 5.10
CA GLY A 181 0.76 -9.89 6.11
C GLY A 181 1.61 -9.22 7.19
N GLN A 182 0.97 -8.39 8.01
CA GLN A 182 1.65 -7.43 8.88
C GLN A 182 2.34 -8.08 10.08
N GLY A 183 1.88 -9.25 10.51
CA GLY A 183 2.61 -10.07 11.49
C GLY A 183 3.80 -10.82 10.89
N ALA A 184 4.03 -10.78 9.58
CA ALA A 184 5.12 -11.47 8.88
C ALA A 184 6.32 -10.54 8.61
N LYS A 185 6.76 -9.78 9.63
CA LYS A 185 7.82 -8.77 9.46
C LYS A 185 9.02 -8.97 10.38
N LEU A 186 10.21 -9.00 9.77
CA LEU A 186 11.52 -8.79 10.37
C LEU A 186 12.33 -7.82 9.50
N ARG A 187 12.98 -6.81 10.09
CA ARG A 187 13.87 -5.90 9.35
C ARG A 187 14.88 -5.21 10.27
N LEU A 188 16.08 -4.99 9.76
CA LEU A 188 17.15 -4.21 10.38
C LEU A 188 17.70 -3.20 9.36
N THR A 189 17.94 -1.95 9.76
CA THR A 189 18.71 -0.98 8.95
C THR A 189 19.84 -0.40 9.80
N VAL A 190 21.04 -0.37 9.23
CA VAL A 190 22.28 0.08 9.86
C VAL A 190 22.79 1.32 9.12
N GLY A 191 22.96 2.42 9.86
CA GLY A 191 23.50 3.67 9.34
C GLY A 191 25.01 3.59 9.03
N PRO A 192 25.56 4.56 8.30
CA PRO A 192 26.95 4.56 7.85
C PRO A 192 27.98 4.76 8.99
N ASP A 193 27.52 5.16 10.18
CA ASP A 193 28.32 5.21 11.42
C ASP A 193 28.28 3.90 12.22
N GLY A 194 27.55 2.89 11.73
CA GLY A 194 27.36 1.61 12.41
C GLY A 194 26.27 1.60 13.48
N THR A 195 25.49 2.68 13.64
CA THR A 195 24.29 2.69 14.48
C THR A 195 23.14 1.93 13.81
N VAL A 196 22.19 1.42 14.60
CA VAL A 196 20.94 0.89 14.06
C VAL A 196 19.96 2.05 13.90
N THR A 197 19.52 2.32 12.67
CA THR A 197 18.61 3.42 12.34
C THR A 197 17.16 2.97 12.19
N GLN A 198 16.92 1.66 12.03
CA GLN A 198 15.60 1.05 12.05
C GLN A 198 15.68 -0.41 12.52
N LEU A 199 14.70 -0.84 13.30
CA LEU A 199 14.54 -2.22 13.74
C LEU A 199 13.07 -2.56 13.88
N ALA A 200 12.62 -3.62 13.19
CA ALA A 200 11.24 -4.06 13.17
C ALA A 200 11.11 -5.56 13.43
N HIS A 201 10.20 -5.95 14.34
CA HIS A 201 9.87 -7.35 14.61
C HIS A 201 8.39 -7.50 14.96
N ALA A 202 7.62 -8.13 14.07
CA ALA A 202 6.18 -8.39 14.25
C ALA A 202 5.81 -9.89 14.33
N LEU A 203 6.79 -10.81 14.32
CA LEU A 203 6.51 -12.24 14.25
C LEU A 203 5.75 -12.77 15.48
N ARG A 204 4.89 -13.76 15.21
CA ARG A 204 4.29 -14.67 16.19
C ARG A 204 5.12 -15.95 16.32
N ALA A 205 5.11 -16.57 17.50
CA ALA A 205 5.53 -17.97 17.64
C ALA A 205 4.35 -18.90 17.34
N VAL A 206 4.58 -19.91 16.50
CA VAL A 206 3.57 -20.85 16.01
C VAL A 206 3.99 -22.30 16.15
N GLU A 207 3.07 -23.19 16.48
CA GLU A 207 3.30 -24.64 16.59
C GLU A 207 2.34 -25.44 15.71
N ARG A 208 2.82 -26.53 15.11
CA ARG A 208 2.04 -27.33 14.16
C ARG A 208 0.92 -28.08 14.89
N ARG A 209 -0.33 -27.67 14.65
CA ARG A 209 -1.55 -28.18 15.31
C ARG A 209 -2.16 -29.38 14.60
N GLY A 210 -1.98 -29.48 13.28
CA GLY A 210 -2.49 -30.59 12.46
C GLY A 210 -2.30 -30.37 10.96
N GLU A 211 -3.15 -31.00 10.16
CA GLU A 211 -3.32 -30.76 8.73
C GLU A 211 -4.79 -30.53 8.40
N VAL A 212 -5.06 -29.74 7.37
CA VAL A 212 -6.38 -29.57 6.76
C VAL A 212 -6.30 -29.86 5.26
N LYS A 213 -7.38 -30.39 4.71
CA LYS A 213 -7.59 -30.40 3.26
C LYS A 213 -7.80 -28.97 2.78
N VAL A 214 -7.10 -28.56 1.72
CA VAL A 214 -7.40 -27.30 1.02
C VAL A 214 -8.37 -27.52 -0.15
N ILE A 215 -9.04 -26.44 -0.56
CA ILE A 215 -9.79 -26.39 -1.82
C ILE A 215 -8.81 -26.46 -3.00
N GLY A 216 -9.21 -27.08 -4.13
CA GLY A 216 -8.36 -27.17 -5.32
C GLY A 216 -8.25 -25.84 -6.08
N GLU A 217 -7.26 -25.72 -6.96
CA GLU A 217 -6.96 -24.47 -7.69
C GLU A 217 -8.18 -23.88 -8.41
N GLN A 218 -9.01 -24.70 -9.07
CA GLN A 218 -10.24 -24.22 -9.71
C GLN A 218 -11.25 -23.64 -8.73
N ALA A 219 -11.39 -24.21 -7.53
CA ALA A 219 -12.29 -23.67 -6.51
C ALA A 219 -11.76 -22.35 -5.91
N ALA A 220 -10.43 -22.21 -5.82
CA ALA A 220 -9.80 -20.93 -5.47
C ALA A 220 -10.00 -19.88 -6.57
N LEU A 221 -9.82 -20.25 -7.85
CA LEU A 221 -10.11 -19.40 -9.02
C LEU A 221 -11.57 -18.94 -9.04
N ASP A 222 -12.53 -19.85 -8.81
CA ASP A 222 -13.96 -19.54 -8.76
C ASP A 222 -14.30 -18.59 -7.59
N ALA A 223 -13.63 -18.74 -6.43
CA ALA A 223 -13.77 -17.84 -5.30
C ALA A 223 -13.18 -16.44 -5.60
N CYS A 224 -11.99 -16.37 -6.19
CA CYS A 224 -11.38 -15.13 -6.67
C CYS A 224 -12.31 -14.41 -7.67
N ALA A 225 -12.89 -15.14 -8.63
CA ALA A 225 -13.81 -14.59 -9.63
C ALA A 225 -15.15 -14.10 -9.05
N LYS A 226 -15.54 -14.51 -7.82
CA LYS A 226 -16.66 -13.89 -7.09
C LYS A 226 -16.27 -12.55 -6.47
N LEU A 227 -15.03 -12.39 -6.03
CA LEU A 227 -14.55 -11.16 -5.40
C LEU A 227 -14.27 -10.04 -6.40
N TYR A 228 -13.66 -10.35 -7.56
CA TYR A 228 -13.36 -9.34 -8.59
C TYR A 228 -14.45 -9.16 -9.65
N GLY A 229 -15.43 -10.08 -9.71
CA GLY A 229 -16.37 -10.20 -10.82
C GLY A 229 -15.87 -11.17 -11.90
N GLN A 230 -16.83 -11.81 -12.58
CA GLN A 230 -16.58 -12.95 -13.47
C GLN A 230 -15.75 -12.60 -14.72
N ASP A 231 -15.75 -11.34 -15.14
CA ASP A 231 -14.99 -10.86 -16.31
C ASP A 231 -13.49 -10.64 -16.00
N VAL A 232 -13.09 -10.63 -14.72
CA VAL A 232 -11.68 -10.47 -14.31
C VAL A 232 -10.95 -11.81 -14.35
N LYS A 233 -10.36 -12.11 -15.52
CA LYS A 233 -9.44 -13.24 -15.71
C LYS A 233 -8.37 -13.30 -14.62
N GLN A 234 -8.06 -14.51 -14.15
CA GLN A 234 -7.05 -14.81 -13.15
C GLN A 234 -5.91 -15.68 -13.74
N GLU A 235 -4.75 -15.61 -13.09
CA GLU A 235 -3.67 -16.61 -13.06
C GLU A 235 -3.86 -17.50 -11.83
N ALA A 236 -3.14 -18.63 -11.76
CA ALA A 236 -3.21 -19.58 -10.66
C ALA A 236 -3.01 -18.89 -9.29
N PRO A 237 -3.96 -18.95 -8.34
CA PRO A 237 -3.83 -18.29 -7.04
C PRO A 237 -2.69 -18.88 -6.21
N THR A 238 -1.90 -18.01 -5.56
CA THR A 238 -0.74 -18.43 -4.77
C THR A 238 -1.18 -18.92 -3.39
N LEU A 239 -1.03 -20.22 -3.12
CA LEU A 239 -1.26 -20.78 -1.79
C LEU A 239 -0.17 -20.35 -0.80
N GLY A 240 -0.55 -19.80 0.35
CA GLY A 240 0.36 -19.28 1.36
C GLY A 240 -0.27 -19.21 2.76
N TYR A 241 0.42 -18.52 3.66
CA TYR A 241 -0.08 -18.19 4.99
C TYR A 241 -0.09 -16.67 5.20
N GLN A 242 -1.21 -16.14 5.68
CA GLN A 242 -1.31 -14.75 6.10
C GLN A 242 -1.09 -14.67 7.63
N PHE A 243 -0.17 -13.82 8.09
CA PHE A 243 -0.05 -13.45 9.50
C PHE A 243 -0.77 -12.10 9.70
N PRO A 244 -1.90 -12.03 10.42
CA PRO A 244 -2.65 -10.79 10.65
C PRO A 244 -1.83 -9.72 11.40
N GLU A 245 -2.33 -8.49 11.49
CA GLU A 245 -1.79 -7.49 12.42
C GLU A 245 -1.81 -8.04 13.86
N LEU A 246 -0.83 -7.67 14.70
CA LEU A 246 -0.75 -8.14 16.08
C LEU A 246 -1.89 -7.56 16.92
N SER A 247 -2.68 -8.44 17.53
CA SER A 247 -3.98 -8.14 18.14
C SER A 247 -3.98 -8.11 19.68
N ALA A 248 -2.82 -8.27 20.30
CA ALA A 248 -2.61 -8.13 21.73
C ALA A 248 -2.85 -6.67 22.20
N THR A 249 -3.31 -6.48 23.43
CA THR A 249 -3.42 -5.13 24.06
C THR A 249 -2.17 -4.77 24.85
N ASP A 250 -1.53 -5.78 25.44
CA ASP A 250 -0.39 -5.69 26.35
C ASP A 250 0.72 -6.61 25.87
N ALA A 251 1.98 -6.20 26.08
CA ALA A 251 3.14 -6.93 25.60
C ALA A 251 3.47 -8.14 26.51
N ASP A 252 2.52 -9.06 26.64
CA ASP A 252 2.60 -10.28 27.45
C ASP A 252 2.55 -11.58 26.63
N GLY A 253 2.52 -11.45 25.30
CA GLY A 253 2.51 -12.54 24.32
C GLY A 253 1.13 -13.10 23.99
N LYS A 254 0.02 -12.48 24.44
CA LYS A 254 -1.35 -12.96 24.19
C LYS A 254 -2.17 -11.93 23.41
N GLY A 255 -2.72 -12.36 22.28
CA GLY A 255 -3.77 -11.63 21.57
C GLY A 255 -4.94 -12.54 21.24
N LYS A 256 -5.66 -12.18 20.16
CA LYS A 256 -6.88 -12.85 19.71
C LYS A 256 -6.62 -13.94 18.66
N VAL A 257 -5.50 -13.85 17.93
CA VAL A 257 -5.18 -14.82 16.86
C VAL A 257 -4.76 -16.14 17.51
N SER A 258 -5.60 -17.16 17.35
CA SER A 258 -5.44 -18.48 17.94
C SER A 258 -4.77 -19.47 16.98
N THR A 259 -5.01 -19.29 15.68
CA THR A 259 -4.77 -20.27 14.64
C THR A 259 -4.33 -19.56 13.36
N ILE A 260 -3.28 -20.07 12.71
CA ILE A 260 -2.90 -19.64 11.36
C ILE A 260 -3.27 -20.75 10.37
N ALA A 261 -4.25 -20.45 9.52
CA ALA A 261 -4.75 -21.32 8.45
C ALA A 261 -4.19 -20.89 7.08
N PRO A 262 -4.06 -21.82 6.10
CA PRO A 262 -3.65 -21.47 4.75
C PRO A 262 -4.72 -20.65 4.02
N GLN A 263 -4.26 -19.73 3.17
CA GLN A 263 -5.10 -18.88 2.31
C GLN A 263 -4.53 -18.84 0.88
N TYR A 264 -5.38 -18.62 -0.12
CA TYR A 264 -4.95 -18.37 -1.49
C TYR A 264 -4.95 -16.87 -1.76
N THR A 265 -3.82 -16.38 -2.24
CA THR A 265 -3.64 -15.02 -2.78
C THR A 265 -4.06 -15.03 -4.26
N CYS A 266 -5.16 -14.36 -4.59
CA CYS A 266 -5.68 -14.27 -5.95
C CYS A 266 -4.74 -13.46 -6.87
N ASN A 267 -4.64 -13.86 -8.13
CA ASN A 267 -3.68 -13.32 -9.10
C ASN A 267 -4.38 -12.82 -10.39
N PRO A 268 -5.08 -11.67 -10.37
CA PRO A 268 -5.82 -11.17 -11.55
C PRO A 268 -4.89 -10.77 -12.71
N VAL A 269 -5.17 -11.23 -13.94
CA VAL A 269 -4.44 -10.88 -15.16
C VAL A 269 -5.37 -10.58 -16.36
N GLY A 270 -5.60 -9.30 -16.62
CA GLY A 270 -6.45 -8.78 -17.70
C GLY A 270 -5.77 -7.68 -18.52
N GLY A 271 -6.35 -7.36 -19.68
CA GLY A 271 -5.93 -6.22 -20.48
C GLY A 271 -6.40 -4.91 -19.84
N ALA A 272 -5.46 -3.97 -19.64
CA ALA A 272 -5.54 -2.81 -18.74
C ALA A 272 -5.56 -3.18 -17.24
N GLY A 273 -4.49 -2.78 -16.53
CA GLY A 273 -4.41 -2.69 -15.07
C GLY A 273 -4.71 -3.97 -14.26
N ALA A 274 -3.68 -4.76 -13.92
CA ALA A 274 -3.84 -5.84 -12.96
C ALA A 274 -4.26 -5.29 -11.58
N GLN A 275 -5.28 -5.91 -10.99
CA GLN A 275 -5.91 -5.48 -9.74
C GLN A 275 -5.13 -6.00 -8.53
N ALA A 276 -5.27 -5.39 -7.35
CA ALA A 276 -4.51 -5.82 -6.18
C ALA A 276 -4.99 -7.19 -5.66
N HIS A 277 -4.05 -7.97 -5.12
CA HIS A 277 -4.27 -9.34 -4.68
C HIS A 277 -5.19 -9.41 -3.43
N ARG A 278 -6.38 -9.99 -3.60
CA ARG A 278 -7.29 -10.35 -2.50
C ARG A 278 -6.95 -11.75 -2.00
N LEU A 279 -7.33 -12.04 -0.76
CA LEU A 279 -7.22 -13.38 -0.19
C LEU A 279 -8.57 -14.11 -0.26
N VAL A 280 -8.53 -15.42 -0.48
CA VAL A 280 -9.65 -16.34 -0.19
C VAL A 280 -9.17 -17.45 0.76
N PRO A 281 -10.01 -17.94 1.69
CA PRO A 281 -9.61 -19.03 2.58
C PRO A 281 -9.30 -20.28 1.76
N ALA A 282 -8.18 -20.95 2.04
CA ALA A 282 -7.89 -22.23 1.39
C ALA A 282 -8.69 -23.38 2.00
N VAL A 283 -9.36 -23.17 3.12
CA VAL A 283 -10.14 -24.17 3.86
C VAL A 283 -11.63 -23.88 3.72
N GLU A 284 -12.39 -24.87 3.25
CA GLU A 284 -13.84 -24.77 3.07
C GLU A 284 -14.55 -24.53 4.41
N GLY A 285 -15.39 -23.49 4.47
CA GLY A 285 -16.15 -23.12 5.68
C GLY A 285 -15.34 -22.44 6.80
N ALA A 286 -14.09 -22.04 6.57
CA ALA A 286 -13.26 -21.42 7.60
C ALA A 286 -13.47 -19.91 7.81
N ALA A 287 -14.09 -19.20 6.86
CA ALA A 287 -14.41 -17.78 7.00
C ALA A 287 -15.68 -17.54 7.83
N PRO A 288 -15.84 -16.34 8.42
CA PRO A 288 -17.16 -15.87 8.84
C PRO A 288 -18.11 -15.81 7.63
N GLY A 289 -19.32 -16.33 7.82
CA GLY A 289 -20.46 -16.15 6.95
C GLY A 289 -21.51 -15.26 7.62
N GLY A 290 -22.66 -15.10 6.96
CA GLY A 290 -23.75 -14.31 7.52
C GLY A 290 -24.58 -13.59 6.46
N LYS A 291 -25.32 -12.58 6.92
CA LYS A 291 -26.16 -11.72 6.08
C LYS A 291 -26.02 -10.25 6.45
N LEU A 292 -26.02 -9.41 5.43
CA LEU A 292 -26.14 -7.96 5.49
C LEU A 292 -27.59 -7.58 5.15
N GLY A 293 -28.20 -6.71 5.95
CA GLY A 293 -29.46 -6.03 5.62
C GLY A 293 -29.31 -4.52 5.76
N ALA A 294 -29.83 -3.76 4.79
CA ALA A 294 -29.80 -2.30 4.80
C ALA A 294 -31.10 -1.69 4.28
N THR A 295 -31.42 -0.51 4.78
CA THR A 295 -32.60 0.29 4.42
C THR A 295 -32.16 1.71 4.08
N ARG A 296 -32.70 2.27 2.99
CA ARG A 296 -32.62 3.70 2.63
C ARG A 296 -33.99 4.36 2.81
N ALA A 297 -34.01 5.52 3.46
CA ALA A 297 -35.19 6.36 3.64
C ALA A 297 -34.80 7.84 3.42
N GLY A 298 -35.10 8.37 2.24
CA GLY A 298 -34.57 9.63 1.72
C GLY A 298 -33.04 9.60 1.72
N ASP A 299 -32.46 10.52 2.49
CA ASP A 299 -31.01 10.61 2.68
C ASP A 299 -30.51 9.91 3.95
N THR A 300 -31.34 9.13 4.66
CA THR A 300 -30.89 8.34 5.82
C THR A 300 -30.70 6.88 5.40
N VAL A 301 -29.57 6.29 5.79
CA VAL A 301 -29.26 4.88 5.54
C VAL A 301 -28.99 4.19 6.88
N THR A 302 -29.61 3.04 7.09
CA THR A 302 -29.45 2.21 8.30
C THR A 302 -29.21 0.76 7.90
N ALA A 303 -28.27 0.08 8.56
CA ALA A 303 -27.94 -1.30 8.23
C ALA A 303 -27.47 -2.10 9.44
N SER A 304 -27.55 -3.43 9.32
CA SER A 304 -27.02 -4.38 10.29
C SER A 304 -26.55 -5.68 9.64
N VAL A 305 -25.68 -6.40 10.34
CA VAL A 305 -25.22 -7.75 9.95
C VAL A 305 -25.56 -8.79 11.01
N SER A 306 -25.78 -10.01 10.56
CA SER A 306 -25.81 -11.21 11.42
C SER A 306 -24.71 -12.16 10.96
N VAL A 307 -23.71 -12.39 11.80
CA VAL A 307 -22.51 -13.20 11.49
C VAL A 307 -22.60 -14.59 12.12
N GLU A 308 -22.17 -15.61 11.37
CA GLU A 308 -22.06 -17.00 11.83
C GLU A 308 -20.82 -17.68 11.22
N GLY A 309 -20.17 -18.59 11.97
CA GLY A 309 -18.90 -19.20 11.53
C GLY A 309 -17.67 -18.29 11.72
N GLY A 310 -16.49 -18.78 11.34
CA GLY A 310 -15.20 -18.18 11.73
C GLY A 310 -14.92 -18.25 13.24
N THR A 311 -13.83 -17.61 13.67
CA THR A 311 -13.43 -17.52 15.09
C THR A 311 -13.81 -16.16 15.68
N ALA A 312 -14.79 -16.10 16.58
CA ALA A 312 -15.13 -14.88 17.31
C ALA A 312 -14.01 -14.48 18.32
N PRO A 313 -13.83 -13.17 18.65
CA PRO A 313 -14.65 -12.02 18.26
C PRO A 313 -14.32 -11.47 16.87
N TYR A 314 -15.34 -10.95 16.20
CA TYR A 314 -15.20 -10.31 14.88
C TYR A 314 -14.86 -8.81 14.99
N THR A 315 -14.32 -8.27 13.91
CA THR A 315 -14.12 -6.83 13.69
C THR A 315 -14.95 -6.40 12.49
N TYR A 316 -15.78 -5.37 12.66
CA TYR A 316 -16.70 -4.86 11.64
C TYR A 316 -16.19 -3.54 11.10
N ARG A 317 -16.42 -3.30 9.81
CA ARG A 317 -16.15 -2.01 9.16
C ARG A 317 -17.23 -1.77 8.11
N TRP A 318 -17.88 -0.59 8.14
CA TRP A 318 -18.94 -0.16 7.19
C TRP A 318 -18.63 1.06 6.29
N SER A 319 -19.01 1.03 4.99
CA SER A 319 -18.74 2.13 4.03
C SER A 319 -19.87 2.37 3.04
N SER A 320 -19.87 3.58 2.46
CA SER A 320 -20.85 4.13 1.53
C SER A 320 -20.17 4.62 0.25
N SER A 321 -20.81 4.44 -0.91
CA SER A 321 -20.32 4.99 -2.18
C SER A 321 -20.52 6.51 -2.33
N THR A 322 -21.42 7.10 -1.54
CA THR A 322 -21.72 8.54 -1.61
C THR A 322 -21.22 9.32 -0.38
N THR A 323 -20.72 8.64 0.66
CA THR A 323 -20.66 9.24 2.00
C THR A 323 -19.47 8.82 2.86
N VAL A 324 -18.90 9.83 3.51
CA VAL A 324 -18.01 9.74 4.66
C VAL A 324 -18.73 9.12 5.86
N LEU A 325 -18.41 7.88 6.23
CA LEU A 325 -18.94 7.29 7.46
C LEU A 325 -18.00 7.63 8.65
N PRO A 326 -18.54 8.04 9.83
CA PRO A 326 -17.72 8.39 10.98
C PRO A 326 -16.97 7.18 11.53
N THR A 327 -15.74 7.36 11.99
CA THR A 327 -14.98 6.29 12.68
C THR A 327 -15.47 6.02 14.11
N ASP A 328 -16.22 6.94 14.72
CA ASP A 328 -16.86 6.75 16.01
C ASP A 328 -18.27 6.17 15.84
N GLY A 329 -18.38 4.85 16.04
CA GLY A 329 -19.64 4.10 15.93
C GLY A 329 -19.78 3.27 14.64
N SER A 330 -18.77 3.23 13.78
CA SER A 330 -18.69 2.33 12.63
C SER A 330 -18.30 0.89 12.95
N ASP A 331 -17.71 0.63 14.12
CA ASP A 331 -16.94 -0.61 14.35
C ASP A 331 -17.79 -1.79 14.86
N GLY A 332 -19.11 -1.73 14.68
CA GLY A 332 -20.08 -2.67 15.28
C GLY A 332 -20.99 -3.38 14.27
N GLU A 333 -21.91 -4.20 14.80
CA GLU A 333 -22.87 -5.02 14.03
C GLU A 333 -23.94 -4.21 13.26
N SER A 334 -23.97 -2.89 13.41
CA SER A 334 -24.96 -2.02 12.77
C SER A 334 -24.45 -0.59 12.63
N ILE A 335 -24.90 0.11 11.59
CA ILE A 335 -24.56 1.52 11.33
C ILE A 335 -25.79 2.34 10.91
N SER A 336 -25.74 3.64 11.16
CA SER A 336 -26.75 4.62 10.76
C SER A 336 -26.08 5.95 10.39
N TYR A 337 -26.36 6.47 9.19
CA TYR A 337 -25.77 7.72 8.71
C TYR A 337 -26.72 8.49 7.79
N LYS A 338 -26.33 9.73 7.46
CA LYS A 338 -26.98 10.54 6.43
C LYS A 338 -26.06 10.69 5.23
N ARG A 339 -26.57 10.44 4.02
CA ARG A 339 -25.78 10.40 2.80
C ARG A 339 -25.48 11.80 2.23
N SER A 340 -24.42 11.92 1.42
CA SER A 340 -23.92 13.21 0.92
C SER A 340 -23.42 13.18 -0.55
N PRO A 341 -24.27 12.84 -1.55
CA PRO A 341 -23.89 12.67 -2.96
C PRO A 341 -23.27 13.91 -3.64
N ARG A 342 -22.48 13.69 -4.71
CA ARG A 342 -21.68 14.71 -5.41
C ARG A 342 -22.53 15.55 -6.38
N GLY A 343 -23.45 16.36 -5.85
CA GLY A 343 -24.17 17.40 -6.61
C GLY A 343 -25.69 17.31 -6.52
N ARG A 344 -26.39 18.14 -7.31
CA ARG A 344 -27.87 18.23 -7.33
C ARG A 344 -28.55 17.42 -8.43
N GLU A 345 -27.79 16.89 -9.38
CA GLU A 345 -28.30 16.09 -10.51
C GLU A 345 -28.05 14.58 -10.32
N ASP A 346 -27.31 14.21 -9.27
CA ASP A 346 -27.09 12.83 -8.85
C ASP A 346 -28.27 12.39 -7.95
N ASP A 347 -29.20 11.59 -8.48
CA ASP A 347 -30.38 11.07 -7.75
C ASP A 347 -30.02 9.94 -6.75
N GLY A 348 -28.72 9.81 -6.47
CA GLY A 348 -28.00 8.61 -6.89
C GLY A 348 -28.29 7.34 -6.12
N ALA A 349 -27.82 6.23 -6.70
CA ALA A 349 -27.76 4.94 -6.02
C ALA A 349 -26.72 4.94 -4.90
N GLU A 350 -27.04 4.27 -3.80
CA GLU A 350 -26.15 4.10 -2.67
C GLU A 350 -25.64 2.65 -2.63
N ARG A 351 -24.33 2.43 -2.72
CA ARG A 351 -23.72 1.11 -2.46
C ARG A 351 -23.15 1.10 -1.05
N LEU A 352 -23.79 0.33 -0.18
CA LEU A 352 -23.28 0.05 1.16
C LEU A 352 -22.45 -1.22 1.13
N SER A 353 -21.25 -1.18 1.73
CA SER A 353 -20.39 -2.34 1.92
C SER A 353 -20.09 -2.58 3.39
N VAL A 354 -19.81 -3.84 3.73
CA VAL A 354 -19.29 -4.25 5.05
C VAL A 354 -18.20 -5.31 4.86
N GLU A 355 -17.13 -5.23 5.66
CA GLU A 355 -16.23 -6.35 5.89
C GLU A 355 -16.34 -6.82 7.35
N VAL A 356 -16.29 -8.14 7.51
CA VAL A 356 -16.20 -8.84 8.79
C VAL A 356 -14.91 -9.67 8.76
N THR A 357 -13.96 -9.29 9.61
CA THR A 357 -12.74 -10.08 9.85
C THR A 357 -12.85 -10.80 11.19
N ASP A 358 -12.55 -12.09 11.22
CA ASP A 358 -12.56 -12.89 12.44
C ASP A 358 -11.26 -12.78 13.26
N ALA A 359 -11.24 -13.38 14.44
CA ALA A 359 -10.11 -13.30 15.38
C ALA A 359 -8.83 -13.97 14.87
N ASP A 360 -8.93 -14.93 13.95
CA ASP A 360 -7.78 -15.57 13.29
C ASP A 360 -7.34 -14.83 12.01
N GLY A 361 -8.04 -13.74 11.65
CA GLY A 361 -7.75 -12.87 10.52
C GLY A 361 -8.27 -13.37 9.18
N ILE A 362 -9.34 -14.17 9.19
CA ILE A 362 -10.06 -14.60 7.99
C ILE A 362 -11.24 -13.64 7.76
N ALA A 363 -11.31 -13.06 6.55
CA ALA A 363 -12.29 -12.04 6.20
C ALA A 363 -13.42 -12.55 5.30
N ALA A 364 -14.56 -11.87 5.36
CA ALA A 364 -15.63 -11.96 4.38
C ALA A 364 -16.33 -10.60 4.20
N THR A 365 -16.74 -10.28 2.98
CA THR A 365 -17.48 -9.05 2.66
C THR A 365 -18.94 -9.32 2.28
N ALA A 366 -19.77 -8.30 2.45
CA ALA A 366 -21.08 -8.21 1.81
C ALA A 366 -21.31 -6.78 1.28
N HIS A 367 -22.08 -6.68 0.19
CA HIS A 367 -22.36 -5.42 -0.50
C HIS A 367 -23.84 -5.38 -0.89
N VAL A 368 -24.50 -4.24 -0.75
CA VAL A 368 -25.89 -4.02 -1.19
C VAL A 368 -26.04 -2.70 -1.94
N ASP A 369 -26.79 -2.75 -3.04
CA ASP A 369 -27.13 -1.58 -3.85
C ASP A 369 -28.55 -1.08 -3.50
N LEU A 370 -28.64 0.18 -3.10
CA LEU A 370 -29.85 0.90 -2.70
C LEU A 370 -30.13 2.03 -3.70
N PRO A 371 -30.68 1.71 -4.90
CA PRO A 371 -30.92 2.68 -5.98
C PRO A 371 -31.96 3.75 -5.64
N GLY A 372 -32.81 3.49 -4.65
CA GLY A 372 -33.82 4.40 -4.13
C GLY A 372 -34.19 4.03 -2.70
N ASP A 373 -35.25 4.65 -2.17
CA ASP A 373 -35.82 4.29 -0.87
C ASP A 373 -36.36 2.84 -0.88
N GLY A 374 -36.04 2.09 0.16
CA GLY A 374 -36.39 0.67 0.29
C GLY A 374 -35.34 -0.15 1.03
N ASP A 375 -35.55 -1.47 1.06
CA ASP A 375 -34.72 -2.45 1.76
C ASP A 375 -33.93 -3.34 0.78
N ALA A 376 -32.69 -3.69 1.13
CA ALA A 376 -31.84 -4.62 0.40
C ALA A 376 -31.12 -5.58 1.36
N THR A 377 -30.78 -6.79 0.86
CA THR A 377 -30.05 -7.81 1.64
C THR A 377 -29.03 -8.54 0.77
N ALA A 378 -27.91 -8.96 1.37
CA ALA A 378 -26.87 -9.77 0.72
C ALA A 378 -26.33 -10.86 1.67
N GLU A 379 -25.78 -11.92 1.09
CA GLU A 379 -25.09 -13.00 1.81
C GLU A 379 -23.57 -12.84 1.65
N PHE A 380 -22.83 -13.07 2.74
CA PHE A 380 -21.39 -12.84 2.80
C PHE A 380 -20.59 -13.74 1.83
N GLN A 381 -19.54 -13.18 1.22
CA GLN A 381 -18.57 -13.87 0.38
C GLN A 381 -17.18 -13.79 1.04
N PRO A 382 -16.43 -14.90 1.21
CA PRO A 382 -15.09 -14.87 1.82
C PRO A 382 -14.05 -14.06 1.01
N GLY A 383 -13.37 -13.09 1.65
CA GLY A 383 -12.34 -12.19 1.08
C GLY A 383 -12.40 -10.73 1.56
N GLY A 384 -11.56 -9.82 1.00
CA GLY A 384 -11.53 -8.39 1.39
C GLY A 384 -10.53 -7.40 0.71
N GLY A 385 -10.77 -6.06 0.82
CA GLY A 385 -9.72 -4.97 0.83
C GLY A 385 -9.79 -3.66 -0.13
N GLY A 386 -9.96 -2.25 -0.02
CA GLY A 386 -10.25 -0.88 0.75
C GLY A 386 -11.53 -0.05 1.31
N PHE A 387 -11.44 0.89 2.36
CA PHE A 387 -12.61 1.52 3.17
C PHE A 387 -12.72 2.75 4.29
N GLY A 388 -13.15 4.06 4.09
CA GLY A 388 -13.57 5.12 5.20
C GLY A 388 -12.94 6.61 5.38
N ALA A 389 -13.33 7.54 6.35
CA ALA A 389 -13.33 9.09 6.19
C ALA A 389 -13.04 10.25 7.34
N LEU A 390 -13.26 11.64 7.13
CA LEU A 390 -12.71 12.93 7.85
C LEU A 390 -13.59 14.28 8.03
N ALA A 391 -12.97 15.44 8.47
CA ALA A 391 -13.42 16.89 8.56
C ALA A 391 -12.32 18.06 8.48
N ILE A 392 -12.63 19.33 8.08
CA ILE A 392 -11.69 20.41 7.58
C ILE A 392 -11.00 21.39 8.59
N GLY A 393 -9.82 21.96 8.23
CA GLY A 393 -8.98 22.95 8.94
C GLY A 393 -8.19 23.91 7.99
N PRO A 394 -7.27 24.78 8.46
CA PRO A 394 -6.58 25.80 7.64
C PRO A 394 -5.27 25.31 6.97
N ASN A 395 -4.78 24.15 7.42
CA ASN A 395 -4.03 23.23 6.58
C ASN A 395 -5.06 22.18 6.17
N ASP A 396 -5.13 21.80 4.90
CA ASP A 396 -6.05 20.76 4.44
C ASP A 396 -5.41 19.82 3.42
N VAL A 397 -6.08 18.70 3.19
CA VAL A 397 -5.64 17.63 2.30
C VAL A 397 -6.77 17.20 1.37
N GLY A 398 -6.43 16.48 0.32
CA GLY A 398 -7.35 15.89 -0.63
C GLY A 398 -7.33 14.38 -0.54
N ILE A 399 -8.47 13.72 -0.74
CA ILE A 399 -8.51 12.29 -1.05
C ILE A 399 -9.23 12.06 -2.37
N GLU A 400 -8.60 11.28 -3.23
CA GLU A 400 -9.15 10.91 -4.53
C GLU A 400 -8.84 9.45 -4.77
N GLN A 401 -9.86 8.61 -4.96
CA GLN A 401 -9.70 7.17 -4.84
C GLN A 401 -10.58 6.41 -5.82
N THR A 402 -9.99 6.00 -6.94
CA THR A 402 -10.71 5.22 -7.95
C THR A 402 -11.09 3.80 -7.51
N ILE A 403 -10.57 3.28 -6.39
CA ILE A 403 -10.79 1.89 -5.95
C ILE A 403 -11.65 1.82 -4.67
N ASP A 404 -12.87 1.29 -4.77
CA ASP A 404 -13.90 1.37 -3.71
C ASP A 404 -14.60 0.04 -3.35
N GLU A 405 -14.57 -1.01 -4.18
CA GLU A 405 -15.35 -2.27 -4.03
C GLU A 405 -14.75 -3.30 -3.02
N TRP A 406 -14.27 -2.83 -1.88
CA TRP A 406 -12.95 -3.19 -1.31
C TRP A 406 -13.04 -3.01 0.30
N GLN A 407 -12.09 -3.43 1.18
CA GLN A 407 -11.66 -3.05 2.61
C GLN A 407 -10.23 -2.39 3.03
N CYS A 408 -8.97 -2.75 2.64
CA CYS A 408 -7.65 -2.07 2.85
C CYS A 408 -7.28 -0.75 2.09
N ALA A 409 -7.34 -0.67 0.75
CA ALA A 409 -7.12 0.54 -0.06
C ALA A 409 -7.76 1.84 0.49
N GLN A 410 -9.09 1.96 0.68
CA GLN A 410 -9.64 3.15 1.35
C GLN A 410 -9.39 3.19 2.88
N ASP A 411 -8.89 2.13 3.56
CA ASP A 411 -8.33 2.29 4.93
C ASP A 411 -7.08 3.18 4.88
N SER A 412 -6.35 3.14 3.76
CA SER A 412 -5.26 4.08 3.50
C SER A 412 -5.80 5.49 3.38
N GLY A 413 -6.99 5.64 2.78
CA GLY A 413 -7.87 6.78 3.03
C GLY A 413 -8.04 7.04 4.53
N ASN A 414 -8.79 6.23 5.29
CA ASN A 414 -9.36 6.39 6.65
C ASN A 414 -8.78 7.30 7.71
N GLY A 415 -7.57 7.13 8.21
CA GLY A 415 -6.42 6.51 7.56
C GLY A 415 -5.40 7.63 7.55
N PHE A 416 -4.88 8.00 6.39
CA PHE A 416 -4.26 9.31 6.19
C PHE A 416 -5.18 10.39 6.78
N ARG A 417 -6.40 10.40 6.28
CA ARG A 417 -7.61 11.17 6.61
C ARG A 417 -7.78 11.40 8.14
N SER A 418 -8.29 10.44 8.91
CA SER A 418 -8.58 10.57 10.36
C SER A 418 -7.35 10.96 11.19
N VAL A 419 -6.15 10.55 10.80
CA VAL A 419 -4.93 10.98 11.49
C VAL A 419 -4.66 12.48 11.24
N MET A 420 -4.76 12.97 9.99
CA MET A 420 -4.73 14.42 9.72
C MET A 420 -5.80 15.15 10.56
N ALA A 421 -7.03 14.62 10.61
CA ALA A 421 -8.14 15.16 11.41
C ALA A 421 -7.77 15.36 12.88
N SER A 422 -7.18 14.33 13.49
CA SER A 422 -6.78 14.33 14.90
C SER A 422 -5.70 15.36 15.24
N HIS A 423 -4.97 15.82 14.22
CA HIS A 423 -3.97 16.87 14.32
C HIS A 423 -4.50 18.26 13.88
N GLY A 424 -5.80 18.40 13.61
CA GLY A 424 -6.44 19.65 13.20
C GLY A 424 -6.19 20.04 11.73
N VAL A 425 -5.65 19.11 10.94
CA VAL A 425 -5.45 19.23 9.50
C VAL A 425 -6.65 18.59 8.80
N GLY A 426 -7.17 19.26 7.78
CA GLY A 426 -8.52 19.02 7.28
C GLY A 426 -8.62 18.38 5.92
N THR A 427 -9.82 18.38 5.32
CA THR A 427 -10.01 17.97 3.91
C THR A 427 -11.06 18.75 3.18
N GLN A 428 -10.64 19.32 2.05
CA GLN A 428 -11.52 19.99 1.12
C GLN A 428 -12.40 19.02 0.32
N PHE A 429 -11.86 17.84 -0.04
CA PHE A 429 -12.57 16.81 -0.79
C PHE A 429 -12.18 15.38 -0.37
N ASP A 430 -13.06 14.43 -0.67
CA ASP A 430 -12.85 12.98 -0.59
C ASP A 430 -13.76 12.27 -1.58
N TRP A 431 -13.21 11.96 -2.75
CA TRP A 431 -13.94 11.42 -3.88
C TRP A 431 -13.55 9.97 -4.14
N ARG A 432 -14.54 9.09 -4.35
CA ARG A 432 -14.34 7.64 -4.40
C ARG A 432 -15.06 6.96 -5.55
N GLY A 433 -14.53 5.82 -5.99
CA GLY A 433 -15.15 4.95 -6.99
C GLY A 433 -15.32 5.63 -8.34
N ALA A 434 -16.56 5.82 -8.78
CA ALA A 434 -16.90 6.57 -10.00
C ALA A 434 -16.97 8.10 -9.81
N SER A 435 -17.05 8.56 -8.55
CA SER A 435 -16.98 9.99 -8.20
C SER A 435 -15.54 10.50 -8.13
N ALA A 436 -14.56 9.60 -8.09
CA ALA A 436 -13.13 9.86 -8.21
C ALA A 436 -12.77 10.14 -9.68
N TRP A 437 -12.29 11.34 -10.00
CA TRP A 437 -12.23 11.86 -11.36
C TRP A 437 -10.80 12.22 -11.79
N GLU A 438 -10.40 11.74 -12.98
CA GLU A 438 -9.09 12.06 -13.55
C GLU A 438 -8.94 13.56 -13.82
N LYS A 439 -10.05 14.22 -14.11
CA LYS A 439 -10.11 15.65 -14.38
C LYS A 439 -9.69 16.49 -13.17
N ASP A 440 -9.88 15.97 -11.97
CA ASP A 440 -9.57 16.65 -10.70
C ASP A 440 -8.05 16.65 -10.41
N PHE A 441 -7.25 15.95 -11.24
CA PHE A 441 -5.77 15.97 -11.26
C PHE A 441 -5.15 16.63 -12.50
N LYS A 442 -5.96 17.05 -13.48
CA LYS A 442 -5.46 17.69 -14.72
C LYS A 442 -5.39 19.20 -14.54
N ASP A 443 -4.36 19.80 -15.13
CA ASP A 443 -4.17 21.26 -15.13
C ASP A 443 -5.26 21.96 -15.96
N PRO A 444 -5.72 23.18 -15.59
CA PRO A 444 -6.87 23.81 -16.25
C PRO A 444 -6.54 24.33 -17.65
N SER A 445 -5.27 24.65 -17.93
CA SER A 445 -4.80 24.97 -19.29
C SER A 445 -4.71 23.74 -20.20
N LEU A 446 -4.73 22.55 -19.61
CA LEU A 446 -4.75 21.24 -20.27
C LEU A 446 -6.13 20.58 -20.27
N GLY A 447 -7.17 21.30 -19.83
CA GLY A 447 -8.58 20.88 -19.86
C GLY A 447 -9.13 20.28 -18.56
N GLY A 448 -8.32 20.27 -17.50
CA GLY A 448 -8.70 19.78 -16.17
C GLY A 448 -9.36 20.80 -15.26
N ILE A 449 -9.41 20.48 -13.95
CA ILE A 449 -9.89 21.33 -12.85
C ILE A 449 -9.12 21.09 -11.53
N ASP A 450 -7.85 20.67 -11.58
CA ASP A 450 -7.04 20.41 -10.38
C ASP A 450 -6.95 21.60 -9.41
N SER A 451 -6.90 22.82 -9.94
CA SER A 451 -6.98 24.08 -9.19
C SER A 451 -8.32 24.34 -8.47
N SER A 452 -9.17 23.33 -8.30
CA SER A 452 -10.39 23.33 -7.49
C SER A 452 -10.52 22.08 -6.60
N TYR A 453 -9.50 21.22 -6.64
CA TYR A 453 -9.38 19.96 -5.89
C TYR A 453 -7.89 19.69 -5.60
N VAL A 454 -7.21 18.88 -6.43
CA VAL A 454 -5.87 18.33 -6.11
C VAL A 454 -4.79 19.38 -5.95
N ASP A 455 -4.84 20.50 -6.68
CA ASP A 455 -3.93 21.65 -6.54
C ASP A 455 -4.59 22.80 -5.75
N ASP A 456 -5.50 22.49 -4.83
CA ASP A 456 -6.14 23.46 -3.91
C ASP A 456 -6.02 22.99 -2.44
N VAL A 457 -5.05 22.12 -2.13
CA VAL A 457 -4.83 21.49 -0.81
C VAL A 457 -3.34 21.19 -0.58
N ASP A 458 -2.85 21.26 0.66
CA ASP A 458 -1.42 21.03 1.01
C ASP A 458 -0.88 19.67 0.53
N ALA A 459 -1.71 18.63 0.67
CA ALA A 459 -1.35 17.27 0.30
C ALA A 459 -2.53 16.51 -0.29
N THR A 460 -2.31 15.72 -1.33
CA THR A 460 -3.33 14.82 -1.89
C THR A 460 -2.91 13.38 -1.67
N TRP A 461 -3.80 12.60 -1.07
CA TRP A 461 -3.72 11.14 -1.02
C TRP A 461 -4.54 10.53 -2.16
N TYR A 462 -3.88 9.71 -2.98
CA TYR A 462 -4.49 8.97 -4.06
C TYR A 462 -4.27 7.47 -3.93
N THR A 463 -5.34 6.69 -4.07
CA THR A 463 -5.30 5.23 -4.11
C THR A 463 -5.92 4.71 -5.41
N GLY A 464 -5.13 3.98 -6.21
CA GLY A 464 -5.50 3.67 -7.59
C GLY A 464 -4.66 2.59 -8.28
N HIS A 465 -5.08 2.23 -9.50
CA HIS A 465 -4.21 1.49 -10.41
C HIS A 465 -3.23 2.46 -11.07
N GLY A 466 -1.95 2.15 -10.97
CA GLY A 466 -0.88 2.85 -11.65
C GLY A 466 -0.15 1.95 -12.64
N TRP A 467 0.59 2.58 -13.54
CA TRP A 467 1.59 1.93 -14.38
C TRP A 467 2.74 2.91 -14.66
N PRO A 468 3.85 2.47 -15.29
CA PRO A 468 4.99 3.34 -15.57
C PRO A 468 4.72 4.59 -16.44
N GLY A 469 3.50 4.82 -16.91
CA GLY A 469 3.13 6.00 -17.71
C GLY A 469 1.98 6.83 -17.13
N GLY A 470 1.43 6.51 -15.96
CA GLY A 470 0.24 7.18 -15.45
C GLY A 470 -0.51 6.43 -14.33
N PHE A 471 -1.72 6.88 -14.04
CA PHE A 471 -2.70 6.22 -13.16
C PHE A 471 -4.14 6.42 -13.67
N THR A 472 -5.03 5.45 -13.42
CA THR A 472 -6.37 5.35 -14.05
C THR A 472 -7.50 5.79 -13.12
N PHE A 473 -8.66 6.11 -13.69
CA PHE A 473 -9.90 6.41 -12.97
C PHE A 473 -11.07 5.62 -13.58
N LYS A 474 -12.10 5.31 -12.78
CA LYS A 474 -13.31 4.64 -13.25
C LYS A 474 -14.20 5.54 -14.10
N GLY A 475 -14.30 6.82 -13.73
CA GLY A 475 -15.03 7.82 -14.49
C GLY A 475 -14.31 8.18 -15.79
N ASN A 476 -15.07 8.29 -16.89
CA ASN A 476 -14.57 8.87 -18.14
C ASN A 476 -15.06 10.33 -18.26
N ASN A 477 -14.44 11.22 -17.47
CA ASN A 477 -14.79 12.65 -17.46
C ASN A 477 -13.96 13.45 -18.48
N SER A 478 -12.93 12.80 -19.05
CA SER A 478 -12.11 13.25 -20.16
C SER A 478 -11.53 12.09 -20.97
N ASP A 479 -10.86 11.12 -20.32
CA ASP A 479 -10.21 9.96 -20.96
C ASP A 479 -9.88 8.78 -20.01
N THR A 480 -10.38 8.77 -18.76
CA THR A 480 -10.13 7.75 -17.72
C THR A 480 -8.72 7.69 -17.11
N GLN A 481 -7.82 8.65 -17.37
CA GLN A 481 -6.46 8.56 -16.84
C GLN A 481 -5.75 9.91 -16.61
N ILE A 482 -4.69 9.86 -15.79
CA ILE A 482 -3.63 10.85 -15.73
C ILE A 482 -2.36 10.28 -16.35
N THR A 483 -1.77 11.05 -17.26
CA THR A 483 -0.40 10.86 -17.73
C THR A 483 0.45 12.10 -17.41
N PRO A 484 1.79 12.00 -17.41
CA PRO A 484 2.66 13.14 -17.06
C PRO A 484 2.53 14.37 -17.97
N SER A 485 1.87 14.30 -19.13
CA SER A 485 1.62 15.51 -19.94
C SER A 485 0.60 16.43 -19.31
N ASP A 486 -0.33 15.88 -18.53
CA ASP A 486 -1.66 16.46 -18.26
C ASP A 486 -1.73 17.26 -16.95
N ALA A 487 -0.66 17.18 -16.15
CA ALA A 487 -0.55 17.71 -14.79
C ALA A 487 0.45 18.87 -14.71
N ARG A 488 0.21 19.85 -13.81
CA ARG A 488 1.15 20.94 -13.46
C ARG A 488 1.05 21.26 -11.97
N TRP A 489 1.18 20.25 -11.13
CA TRP A 489 0.89 20.31 -9.70
C TRP A 489 1.79 21.27 -8.90
N GLY A 490 1.20 21.85 -7.86
CA GLY A 490 1.76 22.93 -7.07
C GLY A 490 1.87 24.25 -7.84
N ASN A 491 1.03 24.47 -8.87
CA ASN A 491 0.89 25.81 -9.44
C ASN A 491 -0.12 26.68 -8.68
N ARG A 492 -0.85 26.09 -7.72
CA ARG A 492 -1.77 26.82 -6.83
C ARG A 492 -1.55 26.56 -5.33
N ASP A 493 -1.47 25.33 -4.82
CA ASP A 493 -1.26 25.05 -3.37
C ASP A 493 -0.72 23.64 -3.04
N LEU A 494 -0.65 22.69 -3.99
CA LEU A 494 -0.22 21.31 -3.67
C LEU A 494 1.28 21.13 -3.51
N GLU A 495 1.70 20.86 -2.27
CA GLU A 495 3.09 20.58 -1.90
C GLU A 495 3.41 19.08 -1.96
N TRP A 496 2.51 18.21 -1.48
CA TRP A 496 2.82 16.79 -1.29
C TRP A 496 1.78 15.84 -1.90
N LEU A 497 2.15 15.16 -2.99
CA LEU A 497 1.31 14.14 -3.64
C LEU A 497 1.70 12.73 -3.17
N GLN A 498 0.74 11.94 -2.69
CA GLN A 498 0.92 10.54 -2.29
C GLN A 498 0.15 9.62 -3.23
N LEU A 499 0.87 8.80 -4.01
CA LEU A 499 0.27 7.81 -4.89
C LEU A 499 0.46 6.40 -4.34
N GLU A 500 -0.55 5.89 -3.61
CA GLU A 500 -0.69 4.46 -3.33
C GLU A 500 -1.14 3.78 -4.63
N SER A 501 -0.17 3.56 -5.52
CA SER A 501 -0.41 3.10 -6.88
C SER A 501 0.81 2.41 -7.46
N CYS A 502 0.58 1.30 -8.13
CA CYS A 502 1.62 0.45 -8.71
C CYS A 502 2.48 1.22 -9.73
N GLN A 503 3.79 1.09 -9.63
CA GLN A 503 4.76 1.38 -10.70
C GLN A 503 4.78 2.80 -11.28
N VAL A 504 4.07 3.78 -10.71
CA VAL A 504 4.01 5.15 -11.25
C VAL A 504 5.40 5.78 -11.31
N LEU A 505 6.23 5.49 -10.30
CA LEU A 505 7.64 5.91 -10.19
C LEU A 505 8.63 4.79 -10.57
N ARG A 506 8.22 3.86 -11.44
CA ARG A 506 9.08 2.77 -11.93
C ARG A 506 10.32 3.26 -12.66
N ASP A 507 11.45 2.59 -12.44
CA ASP A 507 12.77 2.94 -13.01
C ASP A 507 12.72 3.31 -14.50
N THR A 508 11.92 2.62 -15.32
CA THR A 508 11.62 3.03 -16.71
C THR A 508 10.24 2.58 -17.20
N ASN A 509 9.70 3.26 -18.22
CA ASN A 509 8.56 2.81 -19.02
C ASN A 509 8.96 2.18 -20.37
N GLY A 510 10.27 1.98 -20.62
CA GLY A 510 10.83 1.52 -21.89
C GLY A 510 11.34 2.64 -22.82
N HIS A 511 11.01 3.90 -22.52
CA HIS A 511 11.48 5.07 -23.28
C HIS A 511 12.09 6.15 -22.38
N HIS A 512 11.53 6.38 -21.20
CA HIS A 512 11.95 7.40 -20.24
C HIS A 512 11.98 6.84 -18.81
N ASP A 513 12.91 7.34 -18.00
CA ASP A 513 12.98 7.11 -16.56
C ASP A 513 11.90 7.91 -15.81
N TYR A 514 11.69 7.64 -14.52
CA TYR A 514 10.68 8.36 -13.73
C TYR A 514 10.95 9.87 -13.66
N PHE A 515 12.22 10.30 -13.70
CA PHE A 515 12.59 11.71 -13.80
C PHE A 515 12.09 12.32 -15.10
N GLY A 516 12.48 11.79 -16.26
CA GLY A 516 12.12 12.31 -17.57
C GLY A 516 10.62 12.26 -17.86
N ARG A 517 9.88 11.33 -17.23
CA ARG A 517 8.41 11.30 -17.27
C ARG A 517 7.81 12.43 -16.43
N TRP A 518 8.05 12.43 -15.13
CA TRP A 518 7.29 13.26 -14.19
C TRP A 518 7.82 14.69 -14.00
N ARG A 519 9.04 15.01 -14.47
CA ARG A 519 9.66 16.35 -14.40
C ARG A 519 8.70 17.49 -14.74
N GLN A 520 7.91 17.33 -15.79
CA GLN A 520 7.03 18.36 -16.33
C GLN A 520 5.72 18.54 -15.54
N ALA A 521 5.39 17.61 -14.65
CA ALA A 521 4.23 17.69 -13.76
C ALA A 521 4.50 18.51 -12.50
N PHE A 522 5.77 18.80 -12.19
CA PHE A 522 6.16 19.66 -11.08
C PHE A 522 6.16 21.13 -11.55
N ALA A 523 5.15 21.91 -11.13
CA ALA A 523 5.10 23.35 -11.38
C ALA A 523 5.46 24.18 -10.13
N GLY A 524 5.20 23.62 -8.94
CA GLY A 524 5.76 24.05 -7.65
C GLY A 524 5.95 22.90 -6.66
N LEU A 525 5.15 21.83 -6.81
CA LEU A 525 5.10 20.58 -6.01
C LEU A 525 6.43 20.20 -5.35
N HIS A 526 6.43 20.01 -4.03
CA HIS A 526 7.64 19.68 -3.28
C HIS A 526 8.04 18.22 -3.45
N ILE A 527 7.10 17.29 -3.24
CA ILE A 527 7.36 15.84 -3.26
C ILE A 527 6.22 15.06 -3.92
N MET A 528 6.58 14.20 -4.87
CA MET A 528 5.74 13.11 -5.37
C MET A 528 6.21 11.79 -4.75
N ASN A 529 5.35 11.18 -3.93
CA ASN A 529 5.53 9.89 -3.29
C ASN A 529 4.83 8.79 -4.10
N GLY A 530 5.43 7.61 -4.20
CA GLY A 530 4.84 6.45 -4.89
C GLY A 530 5.72 5.21 -4.85
N PHE A 531 5.55 4.33 -5.84
CA PHE A 531 6.22 3.04 -5.93
C PHE A 531 6.87 2.78 -7.30
N ASP A 532 7.96 2.02 -7.26
CA ASP A 532 8.68 1.49 -8.44
C ASP A 532 8.12 0.10 -8.83
N THR A 533 7.86 -0.72 -7.80
CA THR A 533 7.13 -1.99 -7.89
C THR A 533 5.61 -1.78 -7.88
N ASN A 534 4.84 -2.87 -7.81
CA ASN A 534 3.47 -2.79 -7.33
C ASN A 534 3.45 -2.24 -5.88
N ALA A 535 2.36 -1.55 -5.55
CA ALA A 535 1.92 -1.27 -4.18
C ALA A 535 0.90 -2.35 -3.79
N TYR A 536 0.83 -2.71 -2.50
CA TYR A 536 -0.10 -3.73 -2.02
C TYR A 536 -1.21 -3.11 -1.18
N CYS A 537 -2.40 -3.70 -1.31
CA CYS A 537 -3.53 -3.37 -0.45
C CYS A 537 -3.32 -4.03 0.92
N VAL A 538 -3.01 -3.24 1.95
CA VAL A 538 -2.67 -3.73 3.29
C VAL A 538 -3.78 -3.42 4.29
N GLY A 539 -4.32 -4.43 4.99
CA GLY A 539 -5.41 -4.26 5.97
C GLY A 539 -5.11 -3.20 7.03
N GLY A 540 -6.05 -2.29 7.30
CA GLY A 540 -5.82 -1.13 8.19
C GLY A 540 -5.10 0.05 7.52
N GLY A 541 -4.68 -0.11 6.26
CA GLY A 541 -4.25 0.98 5.39
C GLY A 541 -2.79 1.38 5.53
N THR A 542 -2.22 1.86 4.43
CA THR A 542 -0.91 2.52 4.40
C THR A 542 -1.01 3.92 5.00
N GLY A 543 -2.00 4.71 4.56
CA GLY A 543 -2.08 6.14 4.85
C GLY A 543 -2.17 6.53 6.32
N ALA A 544 -2.83 5.74 7.19
CA ALA A 544 -2.84 6.01 8.63
C ALA A 544 -1.43 6.01 9.22
N THR A 545 -0.63 5.08 8.73
CA THR A 545 0.75 4.90 9.14
C THR A 545 1.59 6.06 8.63
N PHE A 546 1.44 6.42 7.34
CA PHE A 546 2.09 7.59 6.73
C PHE A 546 1.76 8.90 7.47
N ALA A 547 0.48 9.25 7.61
CA ALA A 547 0.06 10.46 8.32
C ALA A 547 0.55 10.46 9.77
N SER A 548 0.53 9.32 10.46
CA SER A 548 1.03 9.28 11.84
C SER A 548 2.51 9.66 11.93
N TYR A 549 3.32 9.30 10.93
CA TYR A 549 4.73 9.65 10.88
C TYR A 549 5.00 11.13 10.59
N LEU A 550 4.08 11.83 9.92
CA LEU A 550 4.18 13.30 9.72
C LEU A 550 4.18 14.08 11.05
N PHE A 551 3.55 13.54 12.10
CA PHE A 551 3.40 14.21 13.40
C PHE A 551 4.21 13.53 14.53
N PRO A 552 4.52 14.24 15.63
CA PRO A 552 5.22 13.66 16.77
C PRO A 552 4.28 12.84 17.67
N LYS A 553 4.68 11.62 18.05
CA LYS A 553 3.98 10.78 19.03
C LYS A 553 4.29 11.28 20.44
N LYS A 554 3.29 11.78 21.16
CA LYS A 554 3.44 12.36 22.51
C LYS A 554 2.64 11.59 23.56
N PHE A 555 3.15 11.57 24.79
CA PHE A 555 2.46 11.07 25.97
C PHE A 555 2.57 12.10 27.10
N LEU A 556 1.44 12.73 27.42
CA LEU A 556 1.40 13.94 28.25
C LEU A 556 2.36 15.01 27.69
N TRP A 557 3.38 15.41 28.44
CA TRP A 557 4.40 16.39 28.01
C TRP A 557 5.68 15.74 27.45
N TRP A 558 5.76 14.42 27.35
CA TRP A 558 6.91 13.70 26.80
C TRP A 558 6.71 13.42 25.31
N GLU A 559 7.72 13.70 24.49
CA GLU A 559 7.77 13.27 23.10
C GLU A 559 8.43 11.89 23.03
N LEU A 560 7.69 10.89 22.52
CA LEU A 560 8.14 9.50 22.37
C LEU A 560 8.76 9.24 21.00
N ARG A 561 8.32 9.98 19.98
CA ARG A 561 8.85 9.99 18.62
C ARG A 561 8.62 11.40 18.04
N PRO A 562 9.64 12.07 17.45
CA PRO A 562 9.43 13.33 16.75
C PRO A 562 8.68 13.11 15.42
N ALA A 563 8.22 14.20 14.81
CA ALA A 563 7.76 14.19 13.42
C ALA A 563 8.86 13.69 12.46
N TYR A 564 8.46 13.07 11.34
CA TYR A 564 9.36 12.69 10.26
C TYR A 564 9.21 13.65 9.08
N ARG A 565 10.26 13.75 8.26
CA ARG A 565 10.17 14.37 6.92
C ARG A 565 9.15 13.60 6.08
N VAL A 566 8.47 14.27 5.16
CA VAL A 566 7.41 13.67 4.32
C VAL A 566 7.91 12.43 3.56
N GLN A 567 9.11 12.46 2.97
CA GLN A 567 9.68 11.27 2.32
C GLN A 567 10.10 10.17 3.33
N ASN A 568 10.62 10.53 4.51
CA ASN A 568 10.94 9.54 5.56
C ASN A 568 9.67 8.90 6.14
N ALA A 569 8.55 9.63 6.21
CA ALA A 569 7.25 9.11 6.59
C ALA A 569 6.70 8.11 5.55
N TRP A 570 6.89 8.39 4.25
CA TRP A 570 6.54 7.46 3.17
C TRP A 570 7.38 6.18 3.23
N ALA A 571 8.70 6.32 3.39
CA ALA A 571 9.60 5.19 3.55
C ALA A 571 9.29 4.34 4.79
N ALA A 572 9.04 4.97 5.94
CA ALA A 572 8.69 4.28 7.19
C ALA A 572 7.33 3.57 7.07
N MET A 573 6.31 4.21 6.47
CA MET A 573 5.02 3.58 6.18
C MET A 573 5.18 2.37 5.28
N ALA A 574 5.89 2.50 4.16
CA ALA A 574 6.02 1.42 3.18
C ALA A 574 6.66 0.22 3.86
N ILE A 575 7.72 0.45 4.63
CA ILE A 575 8.38 -0.58 5.42
C ILE A 575 7.46 -1.20 6.49
N ASP A 576 6.55 -0.44 7.10
CA ASP A 576 5.62 -0.94 8.14
C ASP A 576 4.40 -1.69 7.63
N ARG A 577 3.98 -1.48 6.38
CA ARG A 577 2.74 -2.07 5.84
C ARG A 577 2.96 -2.95 4.62
N GLU A 578 3.78 -2.54 3.66
CA GLU A 578 4.01 -3.29 2.41
C GLU A 578 4.75 -4.62 2.66
N PRO A 579 4.56 -5.65 1.82
CA PRO A 579 5.33 -6.89 1.90
C PRO A 579 6.78 -6.71 1.41
N SER A 580 7.66 -7.62 1.83
CA SER A 580 9.07 -7.57 1.43
C SER A 580 9.26 -7.72 -0.09
N GLY A 581 10.22 -6.96 -0.63
CA GLY A 581 10.47 -6.85 -2.07
C GLY A 581 9.77 -5.67 -2.76
N VAL A 582 8.84 -4.98 -2.08
CA VAL A 582 8.30 -3.69 -2.57
C VAL A 582 9.37 -2.62 -2.52
N LYS A 583 9.50 -1.81 -3.58
CA LYS A 583 10.42 -0.67 -3.67
C LYS A 583 9.64 0.64 -3.74
N TYR A 584 9.66 1.39 -2.64
CA TYR A 584 9.07 2.73 -2.56
C TYR A 584 10.00 3.76 -3.22
N ARG A 585 9.44 4.88 -3.66
CA ARG A 585 10.20 6.06 -4.13
C ARG A 585 9.50 7.35 -3.75
N SER A 586 10.29 8.35 -3.36
CA SER A 586 9.89 9.76 -3.29
C SER A 586 10.76 10.55 -4.25
N THR A 587 10.21 11.51 -4.99
CA THR A 587 10.95 12.30 -5.98
C THR A 587 10.55 13.78 -5.94
N GLY A 588 11.48 14.66 -6.33
CA GLY A 588 11.23 16.09 -6.44
C GLY A 588 12.29 16.84 -7.24
N LEU A 589 12.18 18.17 -7.24
CA LEU A 589 13.07 19.07 -7.98
C LEU A 589 14.27 19.58 -7.14
N VAL A 590 15.30 20.04 -7.84
CA VAL A 590 16.45 20.78 -7.29
C VAL A 590 16.62 22.05 -8.11
N ARG A 591 16.51 23.24 -7.50
CA ARG A 591 16.74 24.51 -8.19
C ARG A 591 18.18 24.67 -8.68
N PRO A 592 18.45 25.53 -9.68
CA PRO A 592 19.81 25.86 -10.12
C PRO A 592 20.73 26.39 -8.99
N ASP A 593 20.16 26.94 -7.91
CA ASP A 593 20.88 27.39 -6.71
C ASP A 593 21.17 26.27 -5.68
N GLY A 594 20.73 25.04 -5.97
CA GLY A 594 20.86 23.87 -5.09
C GLY A 594 19.68 23.64 -4.13
N THR A 595 18.68 24.55 -4.08
CA THR A 595 17.52 24.39 -3.18
C THR A 595 16.71 23.14 -3.53
N THR A 596 16.21 22.41 -2.54
CA THR A 596 15.39 21.20 -2.69
C THR A 596 14.48 20.96 -1.48
N ASN A 597 13.31 20.38 -1.73
CA ASN A 597 12.30 20.01 -0.73
C ASN A 597 12.48 18.60 -0.13
N ILE A 598 13.60 17.91 -0.42
CA ILE A 598 13.90 16.58 0.17
C ILE A 598 14.01 16.61 1.71
N GLY A 599 14.18 17.80 2.28
CA GLY A 599 14.27 18.03 3.72
C GLY A 599 12.95 18.10 4.44
N ASP A 600 11.83 18.18 3.72
CA ASP A 600 10.63 18.85 4.21
C ASP A 600 9.79 18.04 5.18
N PHE A 601 9.25 18.74 6.17
CA PHE A 601 8.24 18.26 7.10
C PHE A 601 6.86 18.76 6.68
N PHE A 602 5.82 18.04 7.09
CA PHE A 602 4.46 18.58 7.02
C PHE A 602 4.36 19.87 7.86
N TRP A 603 3.47 20.78 7.47
CA TRP A 603 3.36 22.12 8.05
C TRP A 603 3.31 22.13 9.59
N GLY A 604 4.14 23.02 10.16
CA GLY A 604 4.27 23.21 11.60
C GLY A 604 5.09 22.13 12.33
N GLN A 605 5.51 21.04 11.66
CA GLN A 605 6.24 19.94 12.29
C GLN A 605 7.77 20.04 12.15
N GLY A 606 8.25 20.92 11.27
CA GLY A 606 9.66 21.20 11.05
C GLY A 606 9.84 22.24 9.93
N PRO A 607 11.04 22.34 9.32
CA PRO A 607 11.24 23.12 8.11
C PRO A 607 10.46 22.56 6.92
N THR A 608 9.87 23.47 6.14
CA THR A 608 9.27 23.22 4.83
C THR A 608 9.94 24.17 3.84
N GLY A 609 10.29 23.69 2.65
CA GLY A 609 10.96 24.47 1.62
C GLY A 609 10.01 25.45 0.93
N PRO A 610 10.53 26.38 0.13
CA PRO A 610 9.74 27.09 -0.86
C PRO A 610 9.46 26.15 -2.05
N ASP A 611 8.38 26.46 -2.77
CA ASP A 611 8.05 25.88 -4.07
C ASP A 611 9.18 26.04 -5.11
N ILE A 612 9.26 25.06 -6.02
CA ILE A 612 10.32 24.97 -7.02
C ILE A 612 9.72 25.01 -8.42
N PRO A 613 9.76 26.17 -9.10
CA PRO A 613 9.30 26.26 -10.48
C PRO A 613 10.23 25.51 -11.43
N LEU A 614 9.62 24.89 -12.45
CA LEU A 614 10.34 24.21 -13.51
C LEU A 614 11.09 25.21 -14.40
N THR A 615 12.41 25.10 -14.44
CA THR A 615 13.29 25.90 -15.31
C THR A 615 14.19 24.98 -16.15
N PRO A 616 14.82 25.49 -17.24
CA PRO A 616 15.71 24.68 -18.06
C PRO A 616 16.84 23.99 -17.27
N ASN A 617 17.38 24.66 -16.25
CA ASN A 617 18.52 24.19 -15.46
C ASN A 617 18.11 23.63 -14.08
N THR A 618 16.84 23.27 -13.87
CA THR A 618 16.39 22.59 -12.64
C THR A 618 16.89 21.13 -12.65
N GLY A 619 17.62 20.69 -11.63
CA GLY A 619 17.97 19.28 -11.40
C GLY A 619 16.82 18.49 -10.75
N GLN A 620 17.00 17.19 -10.51
CA GLN A 620 16.01 16.36 -9.82
C GLN A 620 16.67 15.43 -8.79
N TRP A 621 15.90 15.03 -7.78
CA TRP A 621 16.30 14.06 -6.76
C TRP A 621 15.21 13.00 -6.60
N SER A 622 15.61 11.78 -6.27
CA SER A 622 14.68 10.78 -5.72
C SER A 622 15.37 9.96 -4.65
N ILE A 623 14.63 9.55 -3.63
CA ILE A 623 15.08 8.58 -2.63
C ILE A 623 14.19 7.34 -2.70
N SER A 624 14.81 6.15 -2.68
CA SER A 624 14.11 4.86 -2.78
C SER A 624 14.74 3.82 -1.87
N GLY A 625 13.99 2.79 -1.52
CA GLY A 625 14.48 1.62 -0.82
C GLY A 625 13.52 0.45 -0.96
N THR A 626 14.00 -0.75 -0.68
CA THR A 626 13.22 -1.99 -0.74
C THR A 626 12.80 -2.42 0.67
N VAL A 627 11.62 -3.02 0.82
CA VAL A 627 11.02 -3.53 2.07
C VAL A 627 11.52 -4.93 2.46
#